data_AF-A0A844F660-F1
#
_entry.id   AF-A0A844F660-F1
#
_cell.length_a   1.000
_cell.length_b   1.000
_cell.length_c   1.000
_cell.angle_alpha   90.00
_cell.angle_beta   90.00
_cell.angle_gamma   90.00
#
_symmetry.space_group_name_H-M   'P 1'
#
loop_
_entity.id
_entity.type
_entity.pdbx_description
1 polymer ?
#
loop_
_entity_poly.entity_id
_entity_poly.type
_entity_poly.pdbx_seq_one_letter_code
_entity_poly.pdbx_strand_id
1 'polypeptide(L)'
;MYKQESYLSEHIHVQKGVFFKPFYNVLVDYGVKELKSILTDMREIFTENIYADFAQYLAEQLQEICMRTLIVEMHICKSAGKLKGENNREEYDYYCNKIVGKMVNIKKMFGKYPVLRQCVEKRITYSINFYKEILEHFSKHRAAISDQLCGANSSLKIVSIESKHSDVHRGGRHVVKVRLNDGSGILYKPHSMENEQQFGELLLWMSRGLKIDQLDYKFLSYEDHSWCSIVEYKSCKTEDGIKKYYKRIGVQLFLAYFLGTHDLHCENIIASGEYPVLIDLETIVNVQPSKERITADAEVKYQLAHSVLFTGLLPIYTWNKDGYGIDNSGISGGTGNYYPFKIPIVSKAETSDMHISYDYPKATKKQNLVMLQNRFPAPVKYEEKCLL
;
A
#
# COMPACT_ATOMS: atom_id res chain seq x y z
N MET A 1 -0.60 -35.53 -9.08
CA MET A 1 0.06 -36.79 -8.66
C MET A 1 1.30 -36.39 -7.88
N TYR A 2 1.20 -36.25 -6.56
CA TYR A 2 2.29 -35.72 -5.73
C TYR A 2 2.77 -36.82 -4.80
N LYS A 3 3.94 -37.39 -5.12
CA LYS A 3 4.67 -38.28 -4.23
C LYS A 3 5.24 -37.46 -3.09
N GLN A 4 5.11 -38.03 -1.90
CA GLN A 4 5.57 -37.49 -0.64
C GLN A 4 7.05 -37.83 -0.50
N GLU A 5 7.93 -36.84 -0.43
CA GLU A 5 9.28 -37.01 0.09
C GLU A 5 9.43 -36.15 1.34
N SER A 6 9.86 -36.80 2.42
CA SER A 6 10.07 -36.21 3.73
C SER A 6 11.47 -35.61 3.82
N TYR A 7 11.55 -34.29 3.72
CA TYR A 7 12.63 -33.53 4.33
C TYR A 7 11.98 -32.35 5.07
N LEU A 8 12.22 -32.30 6.37
CA LEU A 8 11.86 -31.18 7.25
C LEU A 8 12.55 -29.92 6.69
N SER A 9 11.81 -29.12 5.93
CA SER A 9 12.19 -27.76 5.62
C SER A 9 12.12 -26.94 6.89
N GLU A 10 13.18 -26.18 7.20
CA GLU A 10 13.13 -25.06 8.13
C GLU A 10 11.83 -24.28 7.87
N HIS A 11 10.89 -24.32 8.82
CA HIS A 11 9.62 -23.63 8.67
C HIS A 11 9.92 -22.14 8.56
N ILE A 12 9.68 -21.55 7.39
CA ILE A 12 9.74 -20.10 7.23
C ILE A 12 8.61 -19.51 8.08
N HIS A 13 8.99 -18.88 9.19
CA HIS A 13 8.04 -18.36 10.16
C HIS A 13 7.36 -17.08 9.65
N VAL A 14 6.06 -17.18 9.35
CA VAL A 14 5.19 -16.01 9.11
C VAL A 14 5.10 -15.16 10.38
N GLN A 15 5.45 -13.87 10.27
CA GLN A 15 5.55 -12.88 11.35
C GLN A 15 4.18 -12.36 11.87
N LYS A 16 4.19 -11.25 12.64
CA LYS A 16 3.04 -10.64 13.32
C LYS A 16 1.96 -10.20 12.32
N GLY A 17 0.68 -10.26 12.73
CA GLY A 17 -0.47 -9.77 11.93
C GLY A 17 -1.22 -10.84 11.13
N VAL A 18 -0.66 -12.05 11.00
CA VAL A 18 -1.33 -13.19 10.37
C VAL A 18 -1.89 -14.14 11.42
N PHE A 19 -3.21 -14.32 11.42
CA PHE A 19 -3.98 -15.30 12.18
C PHE A 19 -4.02 -16.64 11.47
N PHE A 20 -4.55 -17.69 12.11
CA PHE A 20 -4.67 -19.05 11.57
C PHE A 20 -3.38 -19.59 10.90
N LYS A 21 -2.19 -19.18 11.37
CA LYS A 21 -0.90 -19.43 10.72
C LYS A 21 -0.68 -20.87 10.22
N PRO A 22 -1.01 -21.93 10.98
CA PRO A 22 -0.82 -23.29 10.50
C PRO A 22 -1.57 -23.62 9.20
N PHE A 23 -2.72 -22.98 8.95
CA PHE A 23 -3.44 -23.12 7.69
C PHE A 23 -2.64 -22.53 6.52
N TYR A 24 -2.11 -21.32 6.70
CA TYR A 24 -1.37 -20.61 5.66
C TYR A 24 0.01 -21.21 5.41
N ASN A 25 0.72 -21.67 6.45
CA ASN A 25 2.07 -22.25 6.31
C ASN A 25 2.12 -23.35 5.24
N VAL A 26 1.11 -24.23 5.20
CA VAL A 26 1.04 -25.31 4.21
C VAL A 26 0.95 -24.79 2.77
N LEU A 27 0.18 -23.71 2.56
CA LEU A 27 -0.02 -23.08 1.25
C LEU A 27 1.19 -22.22 0.87
N VAL A 28 1.79 -21.55 1.84
CA VAL A 28 2.99 -20.72 1.69
C VAL A 28 4.21 -21.58 1.35
N ASP A 29 4.39 -22.72 2.01
CA ASP A 29 5.47 -23.67 1.71
C ASP A 29 5.41 -24.14 0.25
N TYR A 30 4.19 -24.36 -0.27
CA TYR A 30 4.00 -24.66 -1.69
C TYR A 30 4.41 -23.47 -2.56
N GLY A 31 3.91 -22.26 -2.28
CA GLY A 31 4.24 -21.07 -3.04
C GLY A 31 5.74 -20.77 -3.06
N VAL A 32 6.43 -20.90 -1.92
CA VAL A 32 7.89 -20.69 -1.82
C VAL A 32 8.65 -21.72 -2.65
N LYS A 33 8.23 -22.99 -2.64
CA LYS A 33 8.88 -24.05 -3.45
C LYS A 33 8.75 -23.76 -4.94
N GLU A 34 7.56 -23.37 -5.39
CA GLU A 34 7.33 -22.97 -6.79
C GLU A 34 8.16 -21.73 -7.14
N LEU A 35 8.19 -20.71 -6.29
CA LEU A 35 9.02 -19.52 -6.50
C LEU A 35 10.52 -19.89 -6.59
N LYS A 36 11.03 -20.72 -5.69
CA LYS A 36 12.42 -21.21 -5.74
C LYS A 36 12.73 -21.92 -7.06
N SER A 37 11.80 -22.73 -7.56
CA SER A 37 11.98 -23.45 -8.82
C SER A 37 12.13 -22.51 -10.01
N ILE A 38 11.29 -21.46 -10.10
CA ILE A 38 11.29 -20.55 -11.25
C ILE A 38 12.42 -19.50 -11.19
N LEU A 39 12.98 -19.24 -10.02
CA LEU A 39 14.06 -18.25 -9.82
C LEU A 39 15.48 -18.85 -9.90
N THR A 40 15.61 -20.12 -10.27
CA THR A 40 16.90 -20.84 -10.27
C THR A 40 17.98 -20.12 -11.07
N ASP A 41 17.62 -19.52 -12.22
CA ASP A 41 18.56 -18.84 -13.12
C ASP A 41 18.83 -17.38 -12.74
N MET A 42 18.19 -16.86 -11.69
CA MET A 42 18.28 -15.46 -11.24
C MET A 42 18.97 -15.29 -9.88
N ARG A 43 19.61 -16.33 -9.34
CA ARG A 43 20.23 -16.28 -7.99
C ARG A 43 21.30 -15.20 -7.82
N GLU A 44 21.89 -14.70 -8.91
CA GLU A 44 22.91 -13.65 -8.84
C GLU A 44 22.38 -12.23 -8.59
N ILE A 45 21.06 -12.03 -8.68
CA ILE A 45 20.45 -10.69 -8.53
C ILE A 45 19.73 -10.48 -7.20
N PHE A 46 19.63 -11.50 -6.34
CA PHE A 46 18.97 -11.41 -5.04
C PHE A 46 19.68 -12.24 -3.95
N THR A 47 19.28 -12.08 -2.69
CA THR A 47 19.67 -12.96 -1.57
C THR A 47 18.51 -13.84 -1.13
N GLU A 48 18.79 -14.99 -0.51
CA GLU A 48 17.75 -15.95 -0.06
C GLU A 48 16.69 -15.35 0.88
N ASN A 49 16.95 -14.18 1.47
CA ASN A 49 15.97 -13.48 2.30
C ASN A 49 14.67 -13.13 1.55
N ILE A 50 14.69 -13.01 0.22
CA ILE A 50 13.47 -12.77 -0.57
C ILE A 50 12.39 -13.84 -0.37
N TYR A 51 12.78 -15.07 -0.02
CA TYR A 51 11.81 -16.16 0.19
C TYR A 51 11.07 -16.00 1.53
N ALA A 52 11.73 -15.42 2.54
CA ALA A 52 11.08 -15.07 3.80
C ALA A 52 10.10 -13.91 3.60
N ASP A 53 10.52 -12.89 2.85
CA ASP A 53 9.67 -11.76 2.49
C ASP A 53 8.45 -12.22 1.68
N PHE A 54 8.67 -13.09 0.67
CA PHE A 54 7.60 -13.68 -0.12
C PHE A 54 6.63 -14.52 0.74
N ALA A 55 7.16 -15.31 1.67
CA ALA A 55 6.33 -16.13 2.55
C ALA A 55 5.42 -15.27 3.43
N GLN A 56 5.95 -14.16 3.97
CA GLN A 56 5.16 -13.20 4.73
C GLN A 56 4.09 -12.54 3.86
N TYR A 57 4.48 -12.01 2.71
CA TYR A 57 3.58 -11.39 1.74
C TYR A 57 2.45 -12.34 1.35
N LEU A 58 2.78 -13.56 0.91
CA LEU A 58 1.79 -14.55 0.50
C LEU A 58 0.81 -14.91 1.63
N ALA A 59 1.30 -15.03 2.87
CA ALA A 59 0.44 -15.30 4.01
C ALA A 59 -0.57 -14.17 4.27
N GLU A 60 -0.15 -12.91 4.18
CA GLU A 60 -1.02 -11.74 4.30
C GLU A 60 -2.07 -11.70 3.19
N GLN A 61 -1.67 -11.95 1.95
CA GLN A 61 -2.57 -12.00 0.80
C GLN A 61 -3.61 -13.13 0.90
N LEU A 62 -3.19 -14.30 1.39
CA LEU A 62 -4.11 -15.42 1.62
C LEU A 62 -5.05 -15.16 2.81
N GLN A 63 -4.60 -14.40 3.81
CA GLN A 63 -5.42 -13.99 4.94
C GLN A 63 -6.62 -13.14 4.52
N GLU A 64 -6.39 -12.14 3.67
CA GLU A 64 -7.46 -11.27 3.15
C GLU A 64 -8.64 -12.07 2.57
N ILE A 65 -8.34 -13.19 1.92
CA ILE A 65 -9.32 -14.03 1.24
C ILE A 65 -9.94 -15.05 2.21
N CYS A 66 -9.12 -15.71 3.03
CA CYS A 66 -9.57 -16.88 3.81
C CYS A 66 -10.14 -16.55 5.19
N MET A 67 -9.75 -15.40 5.79
CA MET A 67 -9.99 -15.12 7.22
C MET A 67 -11.45 -15.25 7.63
N ARG A 68 -12.38 -14.67 6.86
CA ARG A 68 -13.81 -14.72 7.19
C ARG A 68 -14.36 -16.16 7.16
N THR A 69 -13.93 -16.97 6.20
CA THR A 69 -14.34 -18.38 6.11
C THR A 69 -13.76 -19.19 7.26
N LEU A 70 -12.49 -18.96 7.63
CA LEU A 70 -11.85 -19.65 8.76
C LEU A 70 -12.53 -19.31 10.09
N ILE A 71 -12.92 -18.05 10.30
CA ILE A 71 -13.71 -17.63 11.47
C ILE A 71 -15.04 -18.41 11.52
N VAL A 72 -15.77 -18.50 10.40
CA VAL A 72 -17.04 -19.25 10.34
C VAL A 72 -16.84 -20.74 10.63
N GLU A 73 -15.84 -21.38 10.04
CA GLU A 73 -15.55 -22.80 10.26
C GLU A 73 -15.12 -23.09 11.70
N MET A 74 -14.39 -22.17 12.33
CA MET A 74 -14.04 -22.27 13.74
C MET A 74 -15.29 -22.21 14.64
N HIS A 75 -16.21 -21.27 14.38
CA HIS A 75 -17.48 -21.20 15.12
C HIS A 75 -18.33 -22.45 14.93
N ILE A 76 -18.40 -23.01 13.72
CA ILE A 76 -19.08 -24.30 13.47
C ILE A 76 -18.45 -25.43 14.30
N CYS A 77 -17.12 -25.47 14.40
CA CYS A 77 -16.43 -26.45 15.23
C CYS A 77 -16.68 -26.23 16.73
N LYS A 78 -16.74 -24.96 17.18
CA LYS A 78 -17.05 -24.59 18.56
C LYS A 78 -18.46 -25.03 18.95
N SER A 79 -19.47 -24.67 18.16
CA SER A 79 -20.87 -25.05 18.40
C SER A 79 -21.10 -26.57 18.37
N ALA A 80 -20.25 -27.31 17.65
CA ALA A 80 -20.29 -28.78 17.61
C ALA A 80 -19.47 -29.46 18.71
N GLY A 81 -18.90 -28.72 19.66
CA GLY A 81 -18.09 -29.28 20.76
C GLY A 81 -16.77 -29.94 20.30
N LYS A 82 -16.24 -29.54 19.15
CA LYS A 82 -15.03 -30.15 18.54
C LYS A 82 -13.73 -29.48 18.95
N LEU A 83 -13.78 -28.29 19.56
CA LEU A 83 -12.60 -27.59 20.04
C LEU A 83 -12.19 -28.13 21.42
N LYS A 84 -10.87 -28.21 21.66
CA LYS A 84 -10.32 -28.63 22.95
C LYS A 84 -9.44 -27.53 23.52
N GLY A 85 -9.54 -27.30 24.82
CA GLY A 85 -8.77 -26.31 25.56
C GLY A 85 -9.48 -25.96 26.86
N GLU A 86 -8.74 -25.46 27.84
CA GLU A 86 -9.30 -24.97 29.11
C GLU A 86 -9.87 -23.55 28.97
N ASN A 87 -9.52 -22.85 27.88
CA ASN A 87 -9.96 -21.49 27.59
C ASN A 87 -10.04 -21.23 26.07
N ASN A 88 -10.62 -20.09 25.70
CA ASN A 88 -10.84 -19.72 24.28
C ASN A 88 -9.55 -19.59 23.46
N ARG A 89 -8.40 -19.29 24.08
CA ARG A 89 -7.11 -19.21 23.39
C ARG A 89 -6.65 -20.62 22.98
N GLU A 90 -6.69 -21.55 23.92
CA GLU A 90 -6.32 -22.95 23.67
C GLU A 90 -7.25 -23.62 22.65
N GLU A 91 -8.55 -23.30 22.69
CA GLU A 91 -9.50 -23.77 21.68
C GLU A 91 -9.12 -23.28 20.27
N TYR A 92 -8.68 -22.02 20.13
CA TYR A 92 -8.20 -21.46 18.87
C TYR A 92 -6.90 -22.14 18.42
N ASP A 93 -5.95 -22.34 19.32
CA ASP A 93 -4.70 -23.02 19.01
C ASP A 93 -4.95 -24.48 18.59
N TYR A 94 -5.90 -25.16 19.24
CA TYR A 94 -6.36 -26.49 18.84
C TYR A 94 -6.99 -26.48 17.45
N TYR A 95 -7.89 -25.53 17.17
CA TYR A 95 -8.48 -25.36 15.84
C TYR A 95 -7.38 -25.17 14.77
N CYS A 96 -6.46 -24.24 14.99
CA CYS A 96 -5.37 -23.94 14.08
C CYS A 96 -4.48 -25.16 13.80
N ASN A 97 -3.97 -25.80 14.86
CA ASN A 97 -2.93 -26.82 14.73
C ASN A 97 -3.46 -28.23 14.47
N LYS A 98 -4.64 -28.58 15.02
CA LYS A 98 -5.17 -29.95 14.98
C LYS A 98 -6.32 -30.12 14.00
N ILE A 99 -7.07 -29.05 13.71
CA ILE A 99 -8.19 -29.07 12.77
C ILE A 99 -7.76 -28.50 11.42
N VAL A 100 -7.62 -27.18 11.26
CA VAL A 100 -7.55 -26.58 9.93
C VAL A 100 -6.15 -26.59 9.31
N GLY A 101 -5.07 -26.60 10.12
CA GLY A 101 -3.68 -26.55 9.66
C GLY A 101 -3.12 -27.85 9.05
N LYS A 102 -3.94 -28.89 8.87
CA LYS A 102 -3.52 -30.14 8.24
C LYS A 102 -3.97 -30.20 6.79
N MET A 103 -3.08 -30.56 5.86
CA MET A 103 -3.36 -30.66 4.42
C MET A 103 -4.66 -31.43 4.09
N VAL A 104 -4.94 -32.53 4.78
CA VAL A 104 -6.19 -33.30 4.59
C VAL A 104 -7.43 -32.46 4.87
N ASN A 105 -7.38 -31.61 5.90
CA ASN A 105 -8.51 -30.76 6.29
C ASN A 105 -8.60 -29.50 5.43
N ILE A 106 -7.46 -28.95 4.97
CA ILE A 106 -7.44 -27.90 3.92
C ILE A 106 -8.16 -28.41 2.67
N LYS A 107 -7.86 -29.63 2.20
CA LYS A 107 -8.54 -30.26 1.05
C LYS A 107 -10.04 -30.41 1.28
N LYS A 108 -10.46 -30.84 2.47
CA LYS A 108 -11.90 -30.91 2.83
C LYS A 108 -12.56 -29.53 2.79
N MET A 109 -11.90 -28.51 3.35
CA MET A 109 -12.39 -27.14 3.34
C MET A 109 -12.53 -26.61 1.91
N PHE A 110 -11.57 -26.87 1.04
CA PHE A 110 -11.66 -26.53 -0.39
C PHE A 110 -12.71 -27.33 -1.16
N GLY A 111 -13.03 -28.56 -0.73
CA GLY A 111 -14.18 -29.30 -1.23
C GLY A 111 -15.52 -28.65 -0.84
N LYS A 112 -15.60 -28.10 0.39
CA LYS A 112 -16.78 -27.36 0.88
C LYS A 112 -16.90 -25.97 0.27
N TYR A 113 -15.78 -25.30 0.04
CA TYR A 113 -15.69 -23.93 -0.50
C TYR A 113 -14.89 -23.91 -1.81
N PRO A 114 -15.44 -24.41 -2.92
CA PRO A 114 -14.69 -24.53 -4.19
C PRO A 114 -14.28 -23.19 -4.80
N VAL A 115 -15.06 -22.12 -4.60
CA VAL A 115 -14.70 -20.77 -5.05
C VAL A 115 -13.51 -20.22 -4.24
N LEU A 116 -13.48 -20.47 -2.93
CA LEU A 116 -12.35 -20.09 -2.08
C LEU A 116 -11.06 -20.74 -2.58
N ARG A 117 -11.11 -22.03 -2.93
CA ARG A 117 -9.98 -22.75 -3.52
C ARG A 117 -9.46 -22.04 -4.77
N GLN A 118 -10.34 -21.70 -5.71
CA GLN A 118 -9.94 -21.00 -6.93
C GLN A 118 -9.30 -19.63 -6.64
N CYS A 119 -9.84 -18.88 -5.68
CA CYS A 119 -9.25 -17.60 -5.25
C CYS A 119 -7.86 -17.77 -4.64
N VAL A 120 -7.67 -18.79 -3.79
CA VAL A 120 -6.38 -19.13 -3.18
C VAL A 120 -5.35 -19.55 -4.24
N GLU A 121 -5.71 -20.47 -5.14
CA GLU A 121 -4.84 -20.93 -6.21
C GLU A 121 -4.41 -19.76 -7.11
N LYS A 122 -5.37 -18.91 -7.52
CA LYS A 122 -5.06 -17.69 -8.30
C LYS A 122 -4.15 -16.73 -7.53
N ARG A 123 -4.42 -16.47 -6.24
CA ARG A 123 -3.59 -15.54 -5.45
C ARG A 123 -2.16 -16.05 -5.31
N ILE A 124 -1.96 -17.35 -5.10
CA ILE A 124 -0.61 -17.95 -5.09
C ILE A 124 0.09 -17.72 -6.43
N THR A 125 -0.55 -18.06 -7.55
CA THR A 125 0.03 -17.85 -8.90
C THR A 125 0.39 -16.39 -9.15
N TYR A 126 -0.52 -15.47 -8.81
CA TYR A 126 -0.31 -14.03 -8.95
C TYR A 126 0.84 -13.51 -8.09
N SER A 127 0.92 -13.91 -6.82
CA SER A 127 2.02 -13.52 -5.94
C SER A 127 3.37 -14.02 -6.47
N ILE A 128 3.44 -15.26 -6.96
CA ILE A 128 4.66 -15.84 -7.56
C ILE A 128 5.09 -15.02 -8.80
N ASN A 129 4.15 -14.78 -9.71
CA ASN A 129 4.42 -14.02 -10.93
C ASN A 129 4.87 -12.59 -10.63
N PHE A 130 4.31 -11.96 -9.60
CA PHE A 130 4.68 -10.61 -9.20
C PHE A 130 6.13 -10.52 -8.70
N TYR A 131 6.56 -11.46 -7.85
CA TYR A 131 7.97 -11.51 -7.41
C TYR A 131 8.91 -11.80 -8.57
N LYS A 132 8.52 -12.70 -9.47
CA LYS A 132 9.29 -12.96 -10.69
C LYS A 132 9.41 -11.69 -11.56
N GLU A 133 8.32 -10.99 -11.79
CA GLU A 133 8.27 -9.73 -12.56
C GLU A 133 9.24 -8.68 -11.98
N ILE A 134 9.19 -8.44 -10.67
CA ILE A 134 10.11 -7.50 -9.98
C ILE A 134 11.58 -7.86 -10.26
N LEU A 135 11.92 -9.15 -10.14
CA LEU A 135 13.29 -9.64 -10.31
C LEU A 135 13.73 -9.57 -11.77
N GLU A 136 12.86 -9.90 -12.74
CA GLU A 136 13.14 -9.77 -14.17
C GLU A 136 13.38 -8.31 -14.57
N HIS A 137 12.53 -7.40 -14.10
CA HIS A 137 12.70 -5.95 -14.31
C HIS A 137 13.98 -5.43 -13.66
N PHE A 138 14.27 -5.86 -12.43
CA PHE A 138 15.51 -5.48 -11.76
C PHE A 138 16.74 -5.98 -12.54
N SER A 139 16.72 -7.23 -13.01
CA SER A 139 17.79 -7.81 -13.83
C SER A 139 18.04 -6.97 -15.08
N LYS A 140 16.97 -6.65 -15.80
CA LYS A 140 16.98 -5.91 -17.07
C LYS A 140 17.51 -4.48 -16.89
N HIS A 141 17.16 -3.83 -15.78
CA HIS A 141 17.43 -2.41 -15.55
C HIS A 141 18.53 -2.13 -14.51
N ARG A 142 19.22 -3.18 -14.04
CA ARG A 142 20.19 -3.15 -12.94
C ARG A 142 21.25 -2.04 -13.08
N ALA A 143 21.79 -1.86 -14.29
CA ALA A 143 22.80 -0.85 -14.56
C ALA A 143 22.24 0.58 -14.44
N ALA A 144 21.05 0.84 -14.99
CA ALA A 144 20.39 2.14 -14.88
C ALA A 144 19.98 2.47 -13.45
N ILE A 145 19.46 1.47 -12.71
CA ILE A 145 19.14 1.61 -11.28
C ILE A 145 20.41 1.99 -10.50
N SER A 146 21.52 1.29 -10.77
CA SER A 146 22.80 1.54 -10.11
C SER A 146 23.31 2.96 -10.32
N ASP A 147 23.28 3.44 -11.57
CA ASP A 147 23.80 4.73 -11.98
C ASP A 147 22.93 5.90 -11.48
N GLN A 148 21.61 5.78 -11.61
CA GLN A 148 20.71 6.92 -11.39
C GLN A 148 20.11 6.95 -9.99
N LEU A 149 19.81 5.79 -9.40
CA LEU A 149 19.08 5.69 -8.13
C LEU A 149 19.96 5.27 -6.95
N CYS A 150 21.20 4.86 -7.21
CA CYS A 150 22.12 4.34 -6.19
C CYS A 150 23.53 4.94 -6.35
N GLY A 151 24.48 4.52 -5.50
CA GLY A 151 25.86 4.99 -5.51
C GLY A 151 26.77 4.33 -6.56
N ALA A 152 26.25 3.97 -7.75
CA ALA A 152 27.01 3.37 -8.85
C ALA A 152 27.74 2.05 -8.50
N ASN A 153 27.06 1.12 -7.81
CA ASN A 153 27.57 -0.22 -7.52
C ASN A 153 27.22 -1.23 -8.64
N SER A 154 28.22 -1.84 -9.28
CA SER A 154 28.00 -2.81 -10.37
C SER A 154 27.48 -4.18 -9.91
N SER A 155 27.44 -4.43 -8.59
CA SER A 155 27.10 -5.72 -7.99
C SER A 155 25.81 -5.72 -7.16
N LEU A 156 24.86 -4.83 -7.48
CA LEU A 156 23.62 -4.65 -6.71
C LEU A 156 22.76 -5.91 -6.65
N LYS A 157 22.45 -6.40 -5.46
CA LYS A 157 21.51 -7.51 -5.27
C LYS A 157 20.32 -7.03 -4.44
N ILE A 158 19.13 -7.52 -4.76
CA ILE A 158 17.94 -7.35 -3.93
C ILE A 158 18.11 -8.18 -2.66
N VAL A 159 18.11 -7.52 -1.50
CA VAL A 159 18.19 -8.20 -0.20
C VAL A 159 16.83 -8.35 0.46
N SER A 160 15.88 -7.48 0.13
CA SER A 160 14.53 -7.54 0.69
C SER A 160 13.51 -6.84 -0.20
N ILE A 161 12.28 -7.36 -0.21
CA ILE A 161 11.11 -6.78 -0.86
C ILE A 161 10.04 -6.58 0.22
N GLU A 162 9.83 -5.34 0.63
CA GLU A 162 8.83 -4.97 1.63
C GLU A 162 7.54 -4.49 0.97
N SER A 163 6.47 -5.22 1.24
CA SER A 163 5.10 -4.86 0.88
C SER A 163 4.48 -4.11 2.06
N LYS A 164 4.45 -2.77 2.03
CA LYS A 164 3.84 -1.97 3.11
C LYS A 164 2.97 -0.87 2.54
N HIS A 165 1.70 -0.88 2.97
CA HIS A 165 0.78 0.26 2.88
C HIS A 165 0.46 0.78 1.48
N SER A 166 0.61 -0.04 0.45
CA SER A 166 0.10 0.25 -0.90
C SER A 166 -1.08 -0.66 -1.21
N ASP A 167 -2.02 -0.13 -1.97
CA ASP A 167 -3.21 -0.87 -2.37
C ASP A 167 -2.87 -1.93 -3.42
N VAL A 168 -3.52 -3.09 -3.29
CA VAL A 168 -3.27 -4.24 -4.16
C VAL A 168 -4.19 -4.16 -5.38
N HIS A 169 -3.59 -4.04 -6.56
CA HIS A 169 -4.29 -3.94 -7.84
C HIS A 169 -4.00 -5.13 -8.76
N ARG A 170 -4.85 -5.31 -9.79
CA ARG A 170 -4.62 -6.13 -10.99
C ARG A 170 -3.87 -7.46 -10.76
N GLY A 171 -4.37 -8.27 -9.82
CA GLY A 171 -3.80 -9.57 -9.50
C GLY A 171 -2.56 -9.49 -8.61
N GLY A 172 -2.64 -8.80 -7.47
CA GLY A 172 -1.56 -8.82 -6.46
C GLY A 172 -0.45 -7.78 -6.68
N ARG A 173 -0.51 -6.97 -7.74
CA ARG A 173 0.51 -5.97 -8.03
C ARG A 173 0.27 -4.70 -7.22
N HIS A 174 1.31 -4.19 -6.60
CA HIS A 174 1.29 -2.99 -5.77
C HIS A 174 2.68 -2.38 -5.67
N VAL A 175 2.80 -1.16 -5.18
CA VAL A 175 4.10 -0.53 -4.95
C VAL A 175 4.84 -1.26 -3.83
N VAL A 176 6.08 -1.69 -4.07
CA VAL A 176 6.92 -2.35 -3.06
C VAL A 176 8.21 -1.59 -2.83
N LYS A 177 8.71 -1.63 -1.59
CA LYS A 177 10.03 -1.12 -1.26
C LYS A 177 11.06 -2.23 -1.44
N VAL A 178 12.05 -2.00 -2.29
CA VAL A 178 13.17 -2.90 -2.52
C VAL A 178 14.39 -2.38 -1.78
N ARG A 179 14.98 -3.23 -0.94
CA ARG A 179 16.29 -2.95 -0.32
C ARG A 179 17.38 -3.65 -1.09
N LEU A 180 18.50 -2.95 -1.25
CA LEU A 180 19.68 -3.44 -1.96
C LEU A 180 20.83 -3.72 -0.98
N ASN A 181 21.80 -4.52 -1.43
CA ASN A 181 22.96 -4.93 -0.62
C ASN A 181 23.96 -3.81 -0.31
N ASP A 182 23.88 -2.67 -0.99
CA ASP A 182 24.65 -1.46 -0.68
C ASP A 182 23.98 -0.60 0.42
N GLY A 183 22.82 -1.02 0.93
CA GLY A 183 22.03 -0.29 1.92
C GLY A 183 20.98 0.65 1.32
N SER A 184 20.97 0.84 -0.01
CA SER A 184 20.00 1.68 -0.70
C SER A 184 18.58 1.09 -0.59
N GLY A 185 17.59 1.97 -0.51
CA GLY A 185 16.17 1.63 -0.60
C GLY A 185 15.54 2.36 -1.78
N ILE A 186 14.89 1.61 -2.67
CA ILE A 186 14.16 2.13 -3.83
C ILE A 186 12.72 1.60 -3.81
N LEU A 187 11.83 2.23 -4.56
CA LEU A 187 10.48 1.71 -4.79
C LEU A 187 10.41 1.08 -6.18
N TYR A 188 9.72 -0.05 -6.26
CA TYR A 188 9.22 -0.61 -7.51
C TYR A 188 7.74 -0.30 -7.61
N LYS A 189 7.34 0.34 -8.71
CA LYS A 189 5.94 0.60 -9.06
C LYS A 189 5.56 -0.26 -10.27
N PRO A 190 4.52 -1.11 -10.21
CA PRO A 190 4.10 -1.96 -11.34
C PRO A 190 3.23 -1.20 -12.35
N HIS A 191 3.62 0.04 -12.64
CA HIS A 191 3.03 0.91 -13.64
C HIS A 191 4.05 1.99 -14.06
N SER A 192 3.78 2.63 -15.19
CA SER A 192 4.54 3.79 -15.67
C SER A 192 4.42 4.97 -14.69
N MET A 193 5.50 5.74 -14.59
CA MET A 193 5.57 7.06 -13.94
C MET A 193 5.67 8.19 -14.97
N GLU A 194 5.21 7.95 -16.21
CA GLU A 194 5.12 8.98 -17.25
C GLU A 194 4.27 10.18 -16.79
N ASN A 195 3.21 9.90 -16.05
CA ASN A 195 2.39 10.94 -15.44
C ASN A 195 3.23 11.84 -14.51
N GLU A 196 3.93 11.25 -13.53
CA GLU A 196 4.82 11.99 -12.64
C GLU A 196 5.90 12.77 -13.41
N GLN A 197 6.42 12.20 -14.50
CA GLN A 197 7.38 12.86 -15.38
C GLN A 197 6.80 14.12 -16.02
N GLN A 198 5.65 14.01 -16.70
CA GLN A 198 5.02 15.15 -17.39
C GLN A 198 4.60 16.24 -16.39
N PHE A 199 4.05 15.84 -15.24
CA PHE A 199 3.72 16.78 -14.18
C PHE A 199 4.97 17.50 -13.64
N GLY A 200 6.04 16.75 -13.36
CA GLY A 200 7.30 17.28 -12.87
C GLY A 200 7.96 18.26 -13.84
N GLU A 201 8.01 17.93 -15.14
CA GLU A 201 8.56 18.79 -16.18
C GLU A 201 7.80 20.13 -16.29
N LEU A 202 6.46 20.09 -16.28
CA LEU A 202 5.61 21.28 -16.28
C LEU A 202 5.79 22.09 -14.99
N LEU A 203 5.82 21.43 -13.84
CA LEU A 203 6.02 22.06 -12.54
C LEU A 203 7.36 22.78 -12.49
N LEU A 204 8.45 22.15 -12.93
CA LEU A 204 9.79 22.76 -12.98
C LEU A 204 9.85 23.91 -13.99
N TRP A 205 9.18 23.80 -15.14
CA TRP A 205 9.07 24.90 -16.10
C TRP A 205 8.39 26.13 -15.51
N MET A 206 7.21 25.97 -14.88
CA MET A 206 6.51 27.07 -14.20
C MET A 206 7.35 27.67 -13.07
N SER A 207 7.94 26.79 -12.26
CA SER A 207 8.69 27.14 -11.06
C SER A 207 9.94 27.98 -11.38
N ARG A 208 10.59 27.74 -12.52
CA ARG A 208 11.67 28.61 -13.05
C ARG A 208 11.20 30.03 -13.32
N GLY A 209 10.02 30.20 -13.93
CA GLY A 209 9.42 31.52 -14.18
C GLY A 209 9.08 32.27 -12.89
N LEU A 210 8.63 31.54 -11.87
CA LEU A 210 8.26 32.09 -10.56
C LEU A 210 9.45 32.26 -9.60
N LYS A 211 10.65 31.77 -9.97
CA LYS A 211 11.84 31.71 -9.12
C LYS A 211 11.55 30.99 -7.79
N ILE A 212 10.85 29.87 -7.87
CA ILE A 212 10.53 28.99 -6.74
C ILE A 212 11.21 27.66 -7.03
N ASP A 213 12.05 27.16 -6.13
CA ASP A 213 12.63 25.83 -6.32
C ASP A 213 11.62 24.75 -5.96
N GLN A 214 11.66 23.62 -6.65
CA GLN A 214 10.88 22.42 -6.31
C GLN A 214 11.84 21.27 -6.01
N LEU A 215 11.36 20.28 -5.26
CA LEU A 215 12.13 19.05 -5.05
C LEU A 215 11.90 18.14 -6.25
N ASP A 216 12.99 17.83 -6.94
CA ASP A 216 13.02 16.81 -7.99
C ASP A 216 13.58 15.51 -7.40
N TYR A 217 12.85 14.41 -7.55
CA TYR A 217 13.26 13.09 -7.08
C TYR A 217 13.45 12.16 -8.26
N LYS A 218 14.46 11.32 -8.18
CA LYS A 218 14.87 10.50 -9.32
C LYS A 218 13.98 9.28 -9.47
N PHE A 219 13.63 8.96 -10.71
CA PHE A 219 12.97 7.73 -11.10
C PHE A 219 13.37 7.30 -12.52
N LEU A 220 13.15 6.03 -12.81
CA LEU A 220 13.26 5.39 -14.12
C LEU A 220 11.85 4.92 -14.48
N SER A 221 11.24 5.54 -15.48
CA SER A 221 9.89 5.17 -15.96
C SER A 221 10.00 4.30 -17.21
N TYR A 222 9.21 3.23 -17.24
CA TYR A 222 9.03 2.36 -18.41
C TYR A 222 7.52 2.21 -18.69
N GLU A 223 7.17 1.55 -19.80
CA GLU A 223 5.77 1.43 -20.26
C GLU A 223 4.84 0.79 -19.22
N ASP A 224 5.30 -0.25 -18.51
CA ASP A 224 4.49 -1.06 -17.62
C ASP A 224 4.98 -1.11 -16.17
N HIS A 225 6.11 -0.47 -15.86
CA HIS A 225 6.69 -0.43 -14.52
C HIS A 225 7.67 0.74 -14.36
N SER A 226 8.03 1.04 -13.12
CA SER A 226 8.99 2.09 -12.79
C SER A 226 9.79 1.77 -11.54
N TRP A 227 10.96 2.42 -11.43
CA TRP A 227 11.80 2.41 -10.24
C TRP A 227 12.01 3.83 -9.76
N CYS A 228 11.83 4.13 -8.48
CA CYS A 228 12.09 5.47 -7.98
C CYS A 228 12.84 5.50 -6.65
N SER A 229 13.54 6.60 -6.42
CA SER A 229 14.09 6.95 -5.13
C SER A 229 12.97 7.14 -4.10
N ILE A 230 13.28 6.90 -2.82
CA ILE A 230 12.32 7.14 -1.73
C ILE A 230 12.40 8.60 -1.33
N VAL A 231 11.26 9.30 -1.44
CA VAL A 231 11.11 10.64 -0.87
C VAL A 231 10.87 10.52 0.63
N GLU A 232 11.78 11.05 1.43
CA GLU A 232 11.67 10.98 2.88
C GLU A 232 10.85 12.14 3.44
N TYR A 233 9.94 11.82 4.37
CA TYR A 233 9.36 12.82 5.25
C TYR A 233 10.44 13.50 6.10
N LYS A 234 10.42 14.83 6.14
CA LYS A 234 11.32 15.64 6.96
C LYS A 234 10.53 16.77 7.60
N SER A 235 10.71 17.01 8.89
CA SER A 235 10.14 18.23 9.50
C SER A 235 10.84 19.48 8.96
N CYS A 236 10.08 20.55 8.85
CA CYS A 236 10.58 21.86 8.51
C CYS A 236 11.35 22.47 9.69
N LYS A 237 12.38 23.27 9.40
CA LYS A 237 13.30 23.81 10.40
C LYS A 237 12.96 25.23 10.84
N THR A 238 12.26 25.99 10.00
CA THR A 238 12.03 27.43 10.21
C THR A 238 10.63 27.83 9.75
N GLU A 239 10.12 28.93 10.31
CA GLU A 239 8.86 29.57 9.87
C GLU A 239 8.93 30.03 8.41
N ASP A 240 10.09 30.50 7.95
CA ASP A 240 10.29 30.85 6.54
C ASP A 240 10.15 29.63 5.62
N GLY A 241 10.66 28.48 6.04
CA GLY A 241 10.48 27.22 5.32
C GLY A 241 9.01 26.79 5.24
N ILE A 242 8.19 27.06 6.27
CA ILE A 242 6.74 26.84 6.21
C ILE A 242 6.08 27.75 5.17
N LYS A 243 6.46 29.03 5.12
CA LYS A 243 5.94 29.96 4.10
C LYS A 243 6.29 29.49 2.69
N LYS A 244 7.53 29.01 2.48
CA LYS A 244 7.98 28.45 1.19
C LYS A 244 7.25 27.16 0.85
N TYR A 245 7.00 26.29 1.83
CA TYR A 245 6.20 25.07 1.63
C TYR A 245 4.81 25.39 1.09
N TYR A 246 4.07 26.31 1.73
CA TYR A 246 2.73 26.68 1.28
C TYR A 246 2.74 27.44 -0.05
N LYS A 247 3.80 28.22 -0.34
CA LYS A 247 4.00 28.79 -1.67
C LYS A 247 4.15 27.72 -2.75
N ARG A 248 4.92 26.66 -2.48
CA ARG A 248 5.10 25.53 -3.40
C ARG A 248 3.80 24.73 -3.58
N ILE A 249 3.03 24.53 -2.51
CA ILE A 249 1.67 23.97 -2.58
C ILE A 249 0.80 24.81 -3.52
N GLY A 250 0.82 26.14 -3.42
CA GLY A 250 0.04 27.02 -4.30
C GLY A 250 0.31 26.79 -5.79
N VAL A 251 1.60 26.70 -6.15
CA VAL A 251 2.03 26.40 -7.53
C VAL A 251 1.55 25.01 -7.98
N GLN A 252 1.72 23.99 -7.14
CA GLN A 252 1.29 22.62 -7.45
C GLN A 252 -0.24 22.50 -7.52
N LEU A 253 -0.98 23.24 -6.68
CA LEU A 253 -2.43 23.31 -6.67
C LEU A 253 -2.97 23.92 -7.97
N PHE A 254 -2.37 25.02 -8.43
CA PHE A 254 -2.71 25.61 -9.71
C PHE A 254 -2.51 24.60 -10.85
N LEU A 255 -1.36 23.92 -10.88
CA LEU A 255 -1.06 22.97 -11.94
C LEU A 255 -2.03 21.77 -11.92
N ALA A 256 -2.30 21.21 -10.74
CA ALA A 256 -3.27 20.14 -10.56
C ALA A 256 -4.66 20.57 -11.03
N TYR A 257 -5.12 21.77 -10.66
CA TYR A 257 -6.40 22.30 -11.12
C TYR A 257 -6.44 22.51 -12.63
N PHE A 258 -5.37 23.08 -13.21
CA PHE A 258 -5.27 23.34 -14.65
C PHE A 258 -5.33 22.06 -15.48
N LEU A 259 -4.68 20.99 -15.02
CA LEU A 259 -4.70 19.68 -15.68
C LEU A 259 -6.00 18.89 -15.42
N GLY A 260 -6.82 19.33 -14.47
CA GLY A 260 -7.98 18.57 -13.99
C GLY A 260 -7.58 17.33 -13.18
N THR A 261 -6.41 17.36 -12.56
CA THR A 261 -5.91 16.30 -11.66
C THR A 261 -6.82 16.22 -10.45
N HIS A 262 -7.10 15.00 -10.00
CA HIS A 262 -7.92 14.71 -8.83
C HIS A 262 -7.25 13.64 -7.97
N ASP A 263 -7.90 13.28 -6.87
CA ASP A 263 -7.43 12.21 -5.98
C ASP A 263 -6.07 12.49 -5.31
N LEU A 264 -5.72 13.77 -5.11
CA LEU A 264 -4.52 14.16 -4.35
C LEU A 264 -4.85 14.27 -2.85
N HIS A 265 -5.11 13.14 -2.20
CA HIS A 265 -5.42 13.08 -0.77
C HIS A 265 -4.15 12.93 0.10
N CYS A 266 -4.34 12.87 1.42
CA CYS A 266 -3.26 12.88 2.42
C CYS A 266 -2.20 11.77 2.29
N GLU A 267 -2.35 10.79 1.40
CA GLU A 267 -1.30 9.79 1.13
C GLU A 267 -0.49 10.05 -0.14
N ASN A 268 -0.97 10.93 -1.02
CA ASN A 268 -0.29 11.31 -2.25
C ASN A 268 0.68 12.49 -2.05
N ILE A 269 0.91 12.92 -0.80
CA ILE A 269 1.85 13.99 -0.47
C ILE A 269 2.84 13.52 0.59
N ILE A 270 4.12 13.79 0.33
CA ILE A 270 5.17 13.70 1.34
C ILE A 270 5.70 15.11 1.64
N ALA A 271 5.63 15.51 2.90
CA ALA A 271 6.27 16.73 3.38
C ALA A 271 7.76 16.48 3.64
N SER A 272 8.61 16.87 2.68
CA SER A 272 10.06 16.79 2.81
C SER A 272 10.65 18.15 3.18
N GLY A 273 10.51 18.51 4.47
CA GLY A 273 10.99 19.77 5.01
C GLY A 273 10.13 20.93 4.52
N GLU A 274 10.72 21.82 3.73
CA GLU A 274 10.01 22.92 3.08
C GLU A 274 9.47 22.56 1.68
N TYR A 275 9.60 21.31 1.25
CA TYR A 275 9.18 20.84 -0.06
C TYR A 275 7.99 19.87 0.05
N PRO A 276 6.79 20.25 -0.43
CA PRO A 276 5.73 19.30 -0.69
C PRO A 276 6.05 18.50 -1.95
N VAL A 277 5.97 17.17 -1.86
CA VAL A 277 6.22 16.28 -3.00
C VAL A 277 4.96 15.48 -3.25
N LEU A 278 4.33 15.73 -4.40
CA LEU A 278 3.24 14.87 -4.87
C LEU A 278 3.83 13.56 -5.36
N ILE A 279 3.20 12.46 -4.97
CA ILE A 279 3.54 11.11 -5.39
C ILE A 279 2.27 10.42 -5.85
N ASP A 280 2.41 9.40 -6.69
CA ASP A 280 1.27 8.57 -7.12
C ASP A 280 0.26 9.38 -7.92
N LEU A 281 0.77 9.99 -9.00
CA LEU A 281 -0.02 10.83 -9.89
C LEU A 281 -0.73 9.98 -10.96
N GLU A 282 -1.48 8.96 -10.55
CA GLU A 282 -2.17 8.06 -11.49
C GLU A 282 -3.27 8.77 -12.30
N THR A 283 -3.82 9.85 -11.76
CA THR A 283 -5.05 10.53 -12.23
C THR A 283 -4.82 11.99 -12.66
N ILE A 284 -3.83 12.24 -13.53
CA ILE A 284 -3.46 13.60 -13.95
C ILE A 284 -4.57 14.33 -14.74
N VAL A 285 -5.23 13.64 -15.67
CA VAL A 285 -6.28 14.23 -16.52
C VAL A 285 -7.57 13.47 -16.29
N ASN A 286 -8.63 14.18 -15.88
CA ASN A 286 -9.92 13.57 -15.66
C ASN A 286 -10.84 13.65 -16.89
N VAL A 287 -11.66 12.62 -17.08
CA VAL A 287 -12.81 12.66 -17.99
C VAL A 287 -13.96 13.36 -17.25
N GLN A 288 -14.52 14.40 -17.86
CA GLN A 288 -15.58 15.17 -17.22
C GLN A 288 -16.78 14.29 -16.85
N PRO A 289 -17.42 14.52 -15.68
CA PRO A 289 -18.62 13.80 -15.29
C PRO A 289 -19.74 13.97 -16.31
N SER A 290 -20.68 13.00 -16.33
CA SER A 290 -21.84 13.01 -17.23
C SER A 290 -22.53 14.37 -17.26
N LYS A 291 -22.89 14.83 -18.47
CA LYS A 291 -23.60 16.10 -18.69
C LYS A 291 -25.06 16.09 -18.23
N GLU A 292 -25.57 14.96 -17.75
CA GLU A 292 -26.94 14.82 -17.25
C GLU A 292 -27.11 15.54 -15.90
N ARG A 293 -27.31 16.86 -15.98
CA ARG A 293 -27.47 17.79 -14.85
C ARG A 293 -28.96 18.03 -14.57
N ILE A 294 -29.72 16.96 -14.35
CA ILE A 294 -31.19 17.00 -14.21
C ILE A 294 -31.61 17.43 -12.79
N THR A 295 -30.85 17.04 -11.77
CA THR A 295 -31.16 17.34 -10.37
C THR A 295 -30.24 18.42 -9.80
N ALA A 296 -30.69 19.13 -8.77
CA ALA A 296 -29.84 20.09 -8.06
C ALA A 296 -28.57 19.45 -7.47
N ASP A 297 -28.68 18.21 -6.97
CA ASP A 297 -27.52 17.42 -6.50
C ASP A 297 -26.52 17.12 -7.63
N ALA A 298 -27.01 16.79 -8.84
CA ALA A 298 -26.16 16.60 -10.00
C ALA A 298 -25.44 17.89 -10.42
N GLU A 299 -26.14 19.04 -10.39
CA GLU A 299 -25.51 20.35 -10.68
C GLU A 299 -24.46 20.71 -9.63
N VAL A 300 -24.73 20.52 -8.33
CA VAL A 300 -23.75 20.77 -7.27
C VAL A 300 -22.50 19.91 -7.44
N LYS A 301 -22.68 18.60 -7.70
CA LYS A 301 -21.57 17.68 -7.97
C LYS A 301 -20.76 18.11 -9.20
N TYR A 302 -21.43 18.54 -10.25
CA TYR A 302 -20.79 19.07 -11.46
C TYR A 302 -19.93 20.30 -11.15
N GLN A 303 -20.47 21.29 -10.43
CA GLN A 303 -19.73 22.51 -10.06
C GLN A 303 -18.53 22.19 -9.16
N LEU A 304 -18.71 21.31 -8.16
CA LEU A 304 -17.61 20.86 -7.30
C LEU A 304 -16.52 20.17 -8.11
N ALA A 305 -16.88 19.33 -9.07
CA ALA A 305 -15.94 18.64 -9.96
C ALA A 305 -15.16 19.57 -10.89
N HIS A 306 -15.63 20.80 -11.11
CA HIS A 306 -14.94 21.83 -11.90
C HIS A 306 -14.30 22.91 -11.03
N SER A 307 -14.20 22.67 -9.72
CA SER A 307 -13.59 23.59 -8.76
C SER A 307 -12.20 23.10 -8.34
N VAL A 308 -11.41 24.00 -7.76
CA VAL A 308 -10.11 23.66 -7.16
C VAL A 308 -10.21 22.60 -6.04
N LEU A 309 -11.37 22.45 -5.40
CA LEU A 309 -11.60 21.41 -4.39
C LEU A 309 -11.54 20.00 -4.98
N PHE A 310 -11.83 19.85 -6.27
CA PHE A 310 -11.79 18.55 -6.95
C PHE A 310 -10.39 17.93 -6.99
N THR A 311 -9.34 18.75 -6.85
CA THR A 311 -7.97 18.26 -6.76
C THR A 311 -7.75 17.29 -5.60
N GLY A 312 -8.50 17.45 -4.50
CA GLY A 312 -8.29 16.71 -3.25
C GLY A 312 -7.20 17.31 -2.35
N LEU A 313 -6.40 18.28 -2.84
CA LEU A 313 -5.35 18.92 -2.05
C LEU A 313 -5.90 19.76 -0.91
N LEU A 314 -6.99 20.49 -1.16
CA LEU A 314 -7.63 21.39 -0.20
C LEU A 314 -8.57 20.64 0.74
N PRO A 315 -8.83 21.17 1.96
CA PRO A 315 -9.68 20.54 2.97
C PRO A 315 -11.01 20.01 2.39
N ILE A 316 -11.22 18.69 2.52
CA ILE A 316 -12.42 18.00 2.07
C ILE A 316 -12.80 16.95 3.10
N TYR A 317 -14.04 17.03 3.56
CA TYR A 317 -14.53 16.23 4.68
C TYR A 317 -15.48 15.13 4.21
N THR A 318 -15.25 13.93 4.72
CA THR A 318 -16.24 12.85 4.68
C THR A 318 -17.05 12.87 5.97
N TRP A 319 -18.34 13.13 5.86
CA TRP A 319 -19.25 13.32 6.98
C TRP A 319 -20.05 12.05 7.30
N ASN A 320 -20.34 11.83 8.59
CA ASN A 320 -21.37 10.89 9.01
C ASN A 320 -22.74 11.58 9.15
N LYS A 321 -23.77 10.80 9.48
CA LYS A 321 -25.16 11.30 9.64
C LYS A 321 -25.33 12.28 10.81
N ASP A 322 -24.41 12.26 11.77
CA ASP A 322 -24.44 13.08 12.99
C ASP A 322 -23.64 14.39 12.83
N GLY A 323 -23.11 14.67 11.64
CA GLY A 323 -22.35 15.88 11.33
C GLY A 323 -20.89 15.85 11.78
N TYR A 324 -20.35 14.69 12.17
CA TYR A 324 -18.91 14.53 12.40
C TYR A 324 -18.20 14.18 11.09
N GLY A 325 -17.14 14.93 10.77
CA GLY A 325 -16.38 14.76 9.55
C GLY A 325 -14.92 14.41 9.80
N ILE A 326 -14.32 13.70 8.86
CA ILE A 326 -12.86 13.51 8.78
C ILE A 326 -12.33 14.16 7.51
N ASP A 327 -11.30 15.00 7.68
CA ASP A 327 -10.58 15.62 6.56
C ASP A 327 -9.59 14.61 5.97
N ASN A 328 -9.76 14.31 4.68
CA ASN A 328 -8.87 13.42 3.93
C ASN A 328 -7.98 14.18 2.94
N SER A 329 -8.03 15.51 2.94
CA SER A 329 -7.30 16.35 2.00
C SER A 329 -5.79 16.19 2.07
N GLY A 330 -5.13 16.51 0.96
CA GLY A 330 -3.69 16.54 0.86
C GLY A 330 -2.99 17.37 1.95
N ILE A 331 -3.42 18.61 2.19
CA ILE A 331 -2.64 19.56 3.02
C ILE A 331 -3.06 19.65 4.49
N SER A 332 -4.24 19.13 4.85
CA SER A 332 -4.79 19.20 6.21
C SER A 332 -5.27 17.85 6.76
N GLY A 333 -5.53 16.87 5.89
CA GLY A 333 -5.94 15.53 6.28
C GLY A 333 -4.81 14.68 6.86
N GLY A 334 -5.10 13.41 7.18
CA GLY A 334 -4.05 12.47 7.63
C GLY A 334 -3.52 12.70 9.06
N THR A 335 -4.26 13.47 9.88
CA THR A 335 -3.89 13.81 11.29
C THR A 335 -3.94 12.62 12.27
N GLY A 336 -4.49 11.49 11.82
CA GLY A 336 -4.69 10.30 12.65
C GLY A 336 -5.87 10.40 13.60
N ASN A 337 -6.94 11.09 13.19
CA ASN A 337 -8.21 11.17 13.90
C ASN A 337 -8.99 9.85 13.81
N TYR A 338 -9.99 9.70 14.68
CA TYR A 338 -10.94 8.58 14.59
C TYR A 338 -11.82 8.73 13.35
N TYR A 339 -12.08 7.61 12.66
CA TYR A 339 -13.09 7.60 11.61
C TYR A 339 -14.46 7.93 12.21
N PRO A 340 -15.29 8.76 11.56
CA PRO A 340 -16.62 9.09 12.05
C PRO A 340 -17.67 8.02 11.68
N PHE A 341 -17.23 6.94 11.01
CA PHE A 341 -18.03 5.79 10.62
C PHE A 341 -17.32 4.51 11.02
N LYS A 342 -18.09 3.44 11.22
CA LYS A 342 -17.54 2.16 11.63
C LYS A 342 -16.91 1.43 10.45
N ILE A 343 -15.73 0.85 10.64
CA ILE A 343 -15.10 -0.04 9.66
C ILE A 343 -14.91 -1.44 10.27
N PRO A 344 -14.88 -2.50 9.45
CA PRO A 344 -14.74 -3.86 9.96
C PRO A 344 -13.36 -4.07 10.60
N ILE A 345 -13.34 -4.57 11.83
CA ILE A 345 -12.13 -4.95 12.56
C ILE A 345 -12.25 -6.39 13.07
N VAL A 346 -11.11 -7.04 13.26
CA VAL A 346 -11.04 -8.35 13.93
C VAL A 346 -11.10 -8.14 15.44
N SER A 347 -12.15 -8.66 16.08
CA SER A 347 -12.34 -8.63 17.52
C SER A 347 -12.00 -9.98 18.15
N LYS A 348 -11.54 -9.95 19.41
CA LYS A 348 -11.08 -11.13 20.18
C LYS A 348 -10.10 -12.00 19.38
N ALA A 349 -9.15 -11.34 18.72
CA ALA A 349 -8.16 -11.98 17.85
C ALA A 349 -7.46 -13.16 18.53
N GLU A 350 -7.17 -14.20 17.75
CA GLU A 350 -6.50 -15.41 18.22
C GLU A 350 -7.20 -16.13 19.39
N THR A 351 -8.53 -16.08 19.41
CA THR A 351 -9.36 -16.86 20.34
C THR A 351 -10.50 -17.53 19.58
N SER A 352 -11.13 -18.54 20.17
CA SER A 352 -12.28 -19.23 19.58
C SER A 352 -13.55 -18.36 19.56
N ASP A 353 -13.51 -17.18 20.18
CA ASP A 353 -14.55 -16.14 20.10
C ASP A 353 -14.25 -15.08 19.02
N MET A 354 -13.18 -15.24 18.23
CA MET A 354 -12.78 -14.29 17.20
C MET A 354 -13.90 -14.05 16.20
N HIS A 355 -14.18 -12.80 15.88
CA HIS A 355 -15.24 -12.41 14.95
C HIS A 355 -14.94 -11.06 14.30
N ILE A 356 -15.65 -10.75 13.22
CA ILE A 356 -15.61 -9.40 12.62
C ILE A 356 -16.61 -8.52 13.36
N SER A 357 -16.12 -7.43 13.93
CA SER A 357 -16.92 -6.39 14.55
C SER A 357 -16.74 -5.07 13.78
N TYR A 358 -17.53 -4.06 14.12
CA TYR A 358 -17.46 -2.74 13.48
C TYR A 358 -17.16 -1.70 14.55
N ASP A 359 -16.04 -1.01 14.39
CA ASP A 359 -15.55 -0.02 15.35
C ASP A 359 -15.16 1.27 14.63
N TYR A 360 -14.92 2.34 15.38
CA TYR A 360 -14.36 3.60 14.91
C TYR A 360 -12.86 3.57 15.18
N PRO A 361 -12.00 3.00 14.31
CA PRO A 361 -10.58 2.98 14.58
C PRO A 361 -9.98 4.35 14.36
N LYS A 362 -8.82 4.53 14.98
CA LYS A 362 -7.97 5.69 14.77
C LYS A 362 -7.27 5.55 13.41
N ALA A 363 -7.38 6.55 12.56
CA ALA A 363 -6.63 6.61 11.31
C ALA A 363 -5.12 6.68 11.60
N THR A 364 -4.31 6.11 10.70
CA THR A 364 -2.86 6.23 10.77
C THR A 364 -2.44 7.62 10.36
N LYS A 365 -1.50 8.23 11.09
CA LYS A 365 -0.90 9.51 10.67
C LYS A 365 -0.15 9.32 9.35
N LYS A 366 -0.40 10.21 8.40
CA LYS A 366 0.28 10.22 7.10
C LYS A 366 1.47 11.18 7.10
N GLN A 367 2.25 11.15 6.04
CA GLN A 367 3.50 11.92 5.88
C GLN A 367 3.32 13.23 5.11
N ASN A 368 2.07 13.65 4.89
CA ASN A 368 1.69 14.84 4.12
C ASN A 368 1.85 16.16 4.89
N LEU A 369 1.70 16.14 6.21
CA LEU A 369 1.63 17.37 7.02
C LEU A 369 3.02 17.97 7.25
N VAL A 370 3.22 19.22 6.87
CA VAL A 370 4.43 19.97 7.22
C VAL A 370 4.46 20.27 8.73
N MET A 371 5.55 19.92 9.40
CA MET A 371 5.68 20.10 10.85
C MET A 371 6.85 21.04 11.18
N LEU A 372 6.65 21.94 12.13
CA LEU A 372 7.68 22.78 12.72
C LEU A 372 7.72 22.52 14.23
N GLN A 373 8.86 22.06 14.77
CA GLN A 373 9.01 21.75 16.20
C GLN A 373 7.88 20.86 16.74
N ASN A 374 7.51 19.81 15.99
CA ASN A 374 6.40 18.89 16.29
C ASN A 374 4.99 19.52 16.35
N ARG A 375 4.82 20.74 15.82
CA ARG A 375 3.52 21.39 15.64
C ARG A 375 3.17 21.46 14.16
N PHE A 376 1.90 21.25 13.84
CA PHE A 376 1.35 21.43 12.50
C PHE A 376 0.91 22.90 12.32
N PRO A 377 1.60 23.70 11.50
CA PRO A 377 1.17 25.07 11.21
C PRO A 377 0.03 25.01 10.19
N ALA A 378 -1.21 25.21 10.67
CA ALA A 378 -2.40 25.06 9.84
C ALA A 378 -2.36 25.94 8.56
N PRO A 379 -2.77 25.42 7.39
CA PRO A 379 -2.70 26.14 6.12
C PRO A 379 -3.43 27.49 6.11
N VAL A 380 -4.52 27.62 6.88
CA VAL A 380 -5.29 28.87 7.02
C VAL A 380 -4.44 30.07 7.46
N LYS A 381 -3.34 29.84 8.19
CA LYS A 381 -2.41 30.91 8.60
C LYS A 381 -1.50 31.40 7.48
N TYR A 382 -1.48 30.69 6.35
CA TYR A 382 -0.59 30.90 5.22
C TYR A 382 -1.35 30.95 3.89
N GLU A 383 -2.67 31.20 3.91
CA GLU A 383 -3.54 31.24 2.72
C GLU A 383 -3.00 32.18 1.64
N GLU A 384 -2.56 33.38 2.01
CA GLU A 384 -1.94 34.35 1.08
C GLU A 384 -0.70 33.78 0.36
N LYS A 385 -0.02 32.78 0.93
CA LYS A 385 1.13 32.13 0.28
C LYS A 385 0.69 31.10 -0.76
N CYS A 386 -0.47 30.48 -0.58
CA CYS A 386 -1.04 29.54 -1.54
C CYS A 386 -1.64 30.22 -2.79
N LEU A 387 -1.97 31.51 -2.71
CA LEU A 387 -2.66 32.26 -3.78
C LEU A 387 -1.72 33.02 -4.74
N LEU A 388 -0.40 32.86 -4.60
CA LEU A 388 0.63 33.61 -5.33
C LEU A 388 0.89 33.11 -6.76
#